data_AF-A0A7M6USB2-F1
#
_entry.id   AF-A0A7M6USB2-F1
#
_cell.length_a   1.000
_cell.length_b   1.000
_cell.length_c   1.000
_cell.angle_alpha   90.00
_cell.angle_beta   90.00
_cell.angle_gamma   90.00
#
_symmetry.space_group_name_H-M   'P 1'
#
loop_
_entity.id
_entity.type
_entity.pdbx_description
1 polymer ?
#
loop_
_entity_poly.entity_id
_entity_poly.type
_entity_poly.pdbx_seq_one_letter_code
_entity_poly.pdbx_strand_id
1 'polypeptide(L)'
;MTSKVSPKLEKAPLAYVNEQYLADTEYVVRVAKTLLMPIGIWPRYGDNSTLSNAIIYIRVCLIFCLMLFLLTPHFIWTWFKAEDLRKLMKIIAAQVFSSLAVLKFWTLILNKQDIRYCLEIMENDYRVVESEEDRQIMLKNAKIGRFFTTAYLGLSYGGALPYHIIMPLLQPRVLRSDNTTMIPLPYPSEYVFFIVEDSPLYEIVFVTQILISSIILSTNTGVYSLIACVVMHCCCLFEVTSNRAEKLLRGMKYDKSKISPELGKKLSELIDFHVKAIQYAETMENALNIVMLSEMGGCTIIICFLEYGILQDLEDREYLGMVTYIMLMTSIFVNVFILSYVGDKVKEQSEAIGFSAYSMQWVDLPNEFIMKDLKFVMARANQPTRLTAGKLFDLSLQGFCDVAKTSMAYLNFLRTLEIT
;
A
#
# COMPACT_ATOMS: atom_id res chain seq x y z
N MET A 1 -7.99 -9.46 57.19
CA MET A 1 -8.19 -9.63 55.74
C MET A 1 -6.82 -9.70 55.09
N THR A 2 -6.47 -10.89 54.60
CA THR A 2 -5.16 -11.30 54.10
C THR A 2 -4.92 -10.80 52.67
N SER A 3 -3.95 -9.91 52.44
CA SER A 3 -3.47 -9.59 51.08
C SER A 3 -2.35 -10.57 50.69
N LYS A 4 -2.65 -11.47 49.75
CA LYS A 4 -1.64 -12.27 49.05
C LYS A 4 -0.81 -11.36 48.15
N VAL A 5 0.49 -11.30 48.41
CA VAL A 5 1.50 -10.75 47.51
C VAL A 5 1.64 -11.68 46.32
N SER A 6 1.41 -11.19 45.10
CA SER A 6 1.74 -11.93 43.87
C SER A 6 3.24 -11.80 43.58
N PRO A 7 3.94 -12.88 43.22
CA PRO A 7 5.34 -12.77 42.83
C PRO A 7 5.43 -12.10 41.46
N LYS A 8 6.19 -10.99 41.37
CA LYS A 8 6.63 -10.43 40.10
C LYS A 8 7.50 -11.50 39.42
N LEU A 9 7.03 -12.03 38.29
CA LEU A 9 7.89 -12.79 37.38
C LEU A 9 8.92 -11.81 36.80
N GLU A 10 10.12 -11.85 37.35
CA GLU A 10 11.29 -11.20 36.79
C GLU A 10 11.65 -11.92 35.49
N LYS A 11 11.33 -11.30 34.34
CA LYS A 11 11.74 -11.81 33.02
C LYS A 11 13.28 -11.78 32.98
N ALA A 12 13.89 -12.92 32.64
CA ALA A 12 15.33 -13.02 32.46
C ALA A 12 15.83 -11.92 31.48
N PRO A 13 17.03 -11.36 31.70
CA PRO A 13 17.61 -10.38 30.78
C PRO A 13 17.75 -11.00 29.39
N LEU A 14 17.27 -10.28 28.36
CA LEU A 14 17.42 -10.66 26.95
C LEU A 14 18.92 -10.84 26.64
N ALA A 15 19.30 -11.97 26.04
CA ALA A 15 20.69 -12.27 25.69
C ALA A 15 21.24 -11.37 24.55
N TYR A 16 20.35 -10.71 23.82
CA TYR A 16 20.64 -9.75 22.76
C TYR A 16 19.70 -8.56 22.90
N VAL A 17 20.23 -7.34 22.78
CA VAL A 17 19.47 -6.09 22.85
C VAL A 17 19.74 -5.30 21.59
N ASN A 18 18.69 -4.99 20.82
CA ASN A 18 18.83 -4.12 19.65
C ASN A 18 18.94 -2.65 20.09
N GLU A 19 20.15 -2.17 20.26
CA GLU A 19 20.41 -0.76 20.57
C GLU A 19 20.00 0.19 19.44
N GLN A 20 19.87 -0.32 18.21
CA GLN A 20 19.57 0.45 16.99
C GLN A 20 18.08 0.44 16.60
N TYR A 21 17.19 -0.10 17.44
CA TYR A 21 15.79 -0.33 17.08
C TYR A 21 15.04 0.92 16.59
N LEU A 22 15.35 2.11 17.13
CA LEU A 22 14.76 3.38 16.69
C LEU A 22 15.19 3.74 15.26
N ALA A 23 16.47 3.53 14.93
CA ALA A 23 17.00 3.80 13.60
C ALA A 23 16.44 2.80 12.58
N ASP A 24 16.33 1.53 12.96
CA ASP A 24 15.76 0.47 12.14
C ASP A 24 14.27 0.76 11.86
N THR A 25 13.48 1.05 12.89
CA THR A 25 12.05 1.37 12.76
C THR A 25 11.83 2.62 11.91
N GLU A 26 12.57 3.70 12.19
CA GLU A 26 12.49 4.93 11.40
C GLU A 26 12.87 4.67 9.94
N TYR A 27 13.88 3.84 9.65
CA TYR A 27 14.23 3.47 8.27
C TYR A 27 13.06 2.84 7.52
N VAL A 28 12.33 1.91 8.16
CA VAL A 28 11.17 1.25 7.55
C VAL A 28 10.09 2.27 7.21
N VAL A 29 9.68 3.09 8.17
CA VAL A 29 8.50 3.94 8.02
C VAL A 29 8.76 5.28 7.34
N ARG A 30 10.03 5.69 7.15
CA ARG A 30 10.39 7.07 6.77
C ARG A 30 9.62 7.62 5.58
N VAL A 31 9.45 6.87 4.49
CA VAL A 31 8.76 7.42 3.30
C VAL A 31 7.28 7.58 3.56
N ALA A 32 6.61 6.54 4.07
CA ALA A 32 5.20 6.62 4.43
C ALA A 32 4.94 7.77 5.42
N LYS A 33 5.80 7.90 6.44
CA LYS A 33 5.74 8.96 7.45
C LYS A 33 5.93 10.35 6.84
N THR A 34 6.93 10.54 5.98
CA THR A 34 7.18 11.84 5.33
C THR A 34 6.05 12.26 4.40
N LEU A 35 5.45 11.32 3.66
CA LEU A 35 4.36 11.61 2.73
C LEU A 35 3.01 11.81 3.43
N LEU A 36 2.68 10.98 4.43
CA LEU A 36 1.36 10.97 5.07
C LEU A 36 1.25 11.91 6.28
N MET A 37 2.36 12.34 6.89
CA MET A 37 2.32 13.24 8.05
C MET A 37 1.81 14.65 7.71
N PRO A 38 2.26 15.33 6.62
CA PRO A 38 1.71 16.63 6.23
C PRO A 38 0.22 16.58 5.91
N ILE A 39 -0.24 15.45 5.35
CA ILE A 39 -1.63 15.19 4.98
C ILE A 39 -2.52 14.97 6.22
N GLY A 40 -1.94 14.52 7.34
CA GLY A 40 -2.65 14.29 8.60
C GLY A 40 -3.17 12.86 8.78
N ILE A 41 -2.87 11.94 7.85
CA ILE A 41 -3.26 10.53 7.91
C ILE A 41 -2.35 9.74 8.86
N TRP A 42 -1.06 10.09 8.93
CA TRP A 42 -0.08 9.34 9.72
C TRP A 42 -0.49 9.24 11.20
N PRO A 43 -0.58 8.02 11.79
CA PRO A 43 -0.94 7.86 13.19
C PRO A 43 0.18 8.40 14.09
N ARG A 44 -0.16 9.32 14.98
CA ARG A 44 0.78 9.91 15.95
C ARG A 44 0.75 9.16 17.28
N TYR A 45 1.92 8.99 17.87
CA TYR A 45 2.11 8.41 19.20
C TYR A 45 2.05 9.47 20.28
N GLY A 46 1.39 9.16 21.40
CA GLY A 46 1.63 9.80 22.70
C GLY A 46 1.06 11.20 22.96
N ASP A 47 0.51 11.90 21.98
CA ASP A 47 -0.07 13.25 22.19
C ASP A 47 -1.59 13.23 22.04
N ASN A 48 -2.28 12.91 23.13
CA ASN A 48 -3.75 12.90 23.22
C ASN A 48 -4.34 14.25 23.64
N SER A 49 -3.56 15.34 23.59
CA SER A 49 -4.08 16.67 23.93
C SER A 49 -5.22 17.06 22.99
N THR A 50 -6.26 17.69 23.54
CA THR A 50 -7.44 18.14 22.77
C THR A 50 -7.06 19.08 21.62
N LEU A 51 -6.05 19.94 21.85
CA LEU A 51 -5.51 20.86 20.86
C LEU A 51 -4.81 20.12 19.69
N SER A 52 -3.97 19.13 19.98
CA SER A 52 -3.25 18.36 18.95
C SER A 52 -4.24 17.60 18.05
N ASN A 53 -5.28 17.01 18.65
CA ASN A 53 -6.36 16.36 17.92
C ASN A 53 -7.16 17.36 17.06
N ALA A 54 -7.53 18.54 17.60
CA ALA A 54 -8.23 19.57 16.84
C ALA A 54 -7.42 20.04 15.62
N ILE A 55 -6.11 20.25 15.78
CA ILE A 55 -5.21 20.63 14.68
C ILE A 55 -5.19 19.56 13.58
N ILE A 56 -5.18 18.27 13.95
CA ILE A 56 -5.21 17.16 12.98
C ILE A 56 -6.54 17.16 12.21
N TYR A 57 -7.68 17.30 12.89
CA TYR A 57 -8.98 17.35 12.22
C TYR A 57 -9.11 18.54 11.27
N ILE A 58 -8.61 19.72 11.67
CA ILE A 58 -8.57 20.91 10.80
C ILE A 58 -7.72 20.64 9.56
N ARG A 59 -6.54 20.03 9.71
CA ARG A 59 -5.67 19.68 8.57
C ARG A 59 -6.33 18.67 7.63
N VAL A 60 -6.92 17.60 8.17
CA VAL A 60 -7.63 16.58 7.39
C VAL A 60 -8.79 17.22 6.62
N CYS A 61 -9.57 18.08 7.27
CA CYS A 61 -10.67 18.82 6.64
C CYS A 61 -10.15 19.73 5.52
N LEU A 62 -9.09 20.50 5.77
CA LEU A 62 -8.47 21.37 4.77
C LEU A 62 -8.00 20.59 3.53
N ILE A 63 -7.28 19.48 3.73
CA ILE A 63 -6.78 18.64 2.63
C ILE A 63 -7.94 18.02 1.84
N PHE A 64 -8.99 17.57 2.52
CA PHE A 64 -10.17 17.04 1.84
C PHE A 64 -10.88 18.13 1.01
N CYS A 65 -11.05 19.33 1.55
CA CYS A 65 -11.59 20.47 0.81
C CYS A 65 -10.74 20.82 -0.42
N LEU A 66 -9.41 20.77 -0.30
CA LEU A 66 -8.50 20.98 -1.43
C LEU A 66 -8.66 19.89 -2.51
N MET A 67 -8.77 18.62 -2.13
CA MET A 67 -9.05 17.55 -3.10
C MET A 67 -10.39 17.76 -3.82
N LEU A 68 -11.44 18.16 -3.09
CA LEU A 68 -12.75 18.47 -3.68
C LEU A 68 -12.72 19.71 -4.59
N PHE A 69 -11.90 20.71 -4.25
CA PHE A 69 -11.71 21.91 -5.08
C PHE A 69 -11.12 21.60 -6.45
N LEU A 70 -10.29 20.56 -6.56
CA LEU A 70 -9.81 20.07 -7.85
C LEU A 70 -10.85 19.16 -8.52
N LEU A 71 -11.39 18.20 -7.77
CA LEU A 71 -12.19 17.11 -8.33
C LEU A 71 -13.57 17.57 -8.84
N THR A 72 -14.24 18.45 -8.10
CA THR A 72 -15.62 18.88 -8.42
C THR A 72 -15.69 19.67 -9.73
N PRO A 73 -14.87 20.73 -9.93
CA PRO A 73 -14.85 21.48 -11.20
C PRO A 73 -14.40 20.61 -12.37
N HIS A 74 -13.52 19.65 -12.12
CA HIS A 74 -13.03 18.73 -13.14
C HIS A 74 -14.13 17.78 -13.63
N PHE A 75 -14.95 17.24 -12.72
CA PHE A 75 -16.13 16.44 -13.10
C PHE A 75 -17.22 17.28 -13.78
N ILE A 76 -17.47 18.51 -13.30
CA ILE A 76 -18.44 19.43 -13.93
C ILE A 76 -18.01 19.72 -15.37
N TRP A 77 -16.73 20.00 -15.61
CA TRP A 77 -16.21 20.24 -16.94
C TRP A 77 -16.47 19.03 -17.86
N THR A 78 -16.18 17.81 -17.38
CA THR A 78 -16.43 16.60 -18.16
C THR A 78 -17.91 16.39 -18.45
N TRP A 79 -18.78 16.65 -17.49
CA TRP A 79 -20.22 16.44 -17.66
C TRP A 79 -20.85 17.41 -18.66
N PHE A 80 -20.42 18.68 -18.68
CA PHE A 80 -21.05 19.72 -19.50
C PHE A 80 -20.30 20.05 -20.80
N LYS A 81 -18.98 19.84 -20.88
CA LYS A 81 -18.15 20.28 -22.01
C LYS A 81 -17.43 19.16 -22.77
N ALA A 82 -17.42 17.93 -22.25
CA ALA A 82 -16.83 16.80 -22.98
C ALA A 82 -17.81 16.27 -24.04
N GLU A 83 -17.95 16.99 -25.15
CA GLU A 83 -18.78 16.56 -26.30
C GLU A 83 -18.07 15.51 -27.16
N ASP A 84 -16.73 15.46 -27.10
CA ASP A 84 -15.90 14.55 -27.88
C ASP A 84 -15.46 13.34 -27.03
N LEU A 85 -15.81 12.14 -27.50
CA LEU A 85 -15.44 10.87 -26.89
C LEU A 85 -13.93 10.76 -26.69
N ARG A 86 -13.12 11.22 -27.66
CA ARG A 86 -11.65 11.14 -27.59
C ARG A 86 -11.09 11.95 -26.42
N LYS A 87 -11.58 13.18 -26.25
CA LYS A 87 -11.19 14.07 -25.13
C LYS A 87 -11.67 13.54 -23.79
N LEU A 88 -12.87 12.96 -23.76
CA LEU A 88 -13.41 12.32 -22.57
C LEU A 88 -12.49 11.17 -22.10
N MET A 89 -12.10 10.27 -23.00
CA MET A 89 -11.26 9.11 -22.65
C MET A 89 -9.90 9.50 -22.09
N LYS A 90 -9.27 10.56 -22.63
CA LYS A 90 -7.98 11.07 -22.11
C LYS A 90 -8.06 11.61 -20.68
N ILE A 91 -9.24 12.07 -20.24
CA ILE A 91 -9.44 12.73 -18.95
C ILE A 91 -9.90 11.76 -17.85
N ILE A 92 -10.66 10.72 -18.21
CA ILE A 92 -11.22 9.78 -17.23
C ILE A 92 -10.13 9.11 -16.38
N ALA A 93 -8.97 8.78 -16.97
CA ALA A 93 -7.85 8.19 -16.22
C ALA A 93 -7.44 9.05 -15.01
N ALA A 94 -7.32 10.36 -15.20
CA ALA A 94 -6.98 11.31 -14.14
C ALA A 94 -8.11 11.41 -13.10
N GLN A 95 -9.37 11.46 -13.53
CA GLN A 95 -10.53 11.49 -12.64
C GLN A 95 -10.62 10.25 -11.74
N VAL A 96 -10.42 9.06 -12.33
CA VAL A 96 -10.41 7.80 -11.59
C VAL A 96 -9.24 7.80 -10.61
N PHE A 97 -8.04 8.19 -11.03
CA PHE A 97 -6.87 8.27 -10.15
C PHE A 97 -7.09 9.20 -8.94
N SER A 98 -7.65 10.39 -9.17
CA SER A 98 -7.98 11.35 -8.10
C SER A 98 -9.09 10.82 -7.19
N SER A 99 -10.11 10.16 -7.74
CA SER A 99 -11.22 9.58 -6.97
C SER A 99 -10.74 8.43 -6.07
N LEU A 100 -9.84 7.57 -6.58
CA LEU A 100 -9.21 6.51 -5.79
C LEU A 100 -8.37 7.10 -4.65
N ALA A 101 -7.67 8.21 -4.87
CA ALA A 101 -6.91 8.88 -3.81
C ALA A 101 -7.82 9.34 -2.66
N VAL A 102 -9.00 9.91 -2.98
CA VAL A 102 -10.00 10.32 -1.98
C VAL A 102 -10.56 9.10 -1.24
N LEU A 103 -10.83 8.00 -1.95
CA LEU A 103 -11.29 6.76 -1.34
C LEU A 103 -10.25 6.19 -0.36
N LYS A 104 -8.98 6.15 -0.76
CA LYS A 104 -7.86 5.70 0.10
C LYS A 104 -7.67 6.61 1.30
N PHE A 105 -7.76 7.93 1.09
CA PHE A 105 -7.70 8.93 2.14
C PHE A 105 -8.71 8.63 3.27
N TRP A 106 -9.98 8.42 2.90
CA TRP A 106 -11.03 8.09 3.87
C TRP A 106 -10.86 6.70 4.48
N THR A 107 -10.48 5.70 3.67
CA THR A 107 -10.30 4.33 4.17
C THR A 107 -9.22 4.26 5.25
N LEU A 108 -8.08 4.95 5.06
CA LEU A 108 -7.03 4.99 6.09
C LEU A 108 -7.45 5.76 7.34
N ILE A 109 -8.30 6.79 7.21
CA ILE A 109 -8.84 7.52 8.37
C ILE A 109 -9.78 6.64 9.17
N LEU A 110 -10.67 5.89 8.50
CA LEU A 110 -11.61 4.97 9.14
C LEU A 110 -10.87 3.81 9.83
N ASN A 111 -9.84 3.25 9.18
CA ASN A 111 -9.07 2.12 9.69
C ASN A 111 -7.81 2.55 10.47
N LYS A 112 -7.77 3.79 10.96
CA LYS A 112 -6.59 4.39 11.61
C LYS A 112 -6.11 3.60 12.83
N GLN A 113 -7.03 3.00 13.59
CA GLN A 113 -6.68 2.24 14.81
C GLN A 113 -5.95 0.94 14.46
N ASP A 114 -6.43 0.21 13.46
CA ASP A 114 -5.81 -1.04 13.02
C ASP A 114 -4.42 -0.79 12.41
N ILE A 115 -4.28 0.27 11.60
CA ILE A 115 -2.98 0.69 11.07
C ILE A 115 -2.02 1.06 12.20
N ARG A 116 -2.51 1.82 13.19
CA ARG A 116 -1.71 2.20 14.36
C ARG A 116 -1.25 0.96 15.14
N TYR A 117 -2.15 0.01 15.36
CA TYR A 117 -1.83 -1.26 16.03
C TYR A 117 -0.73 -2.03 15.28
N CYS A 118 -0.81 -2.13 13.95
CA CYS A 118 0.24 -2.77 13.15
C CYS A 118 1.59 -2.06 13.30
N LEU A 119 1.61 -0.71 13.25
CA LEU A 119 2.85 0.06 13.42
C LEU A 119 3.43 -0.06 14.84
N GLU A 120 2.58 -0.11 15.88
CA GLU A 120 2.98 -0.35 17.27
C GLU A 120 3.60 -1.74 17.45
N ILE A 121 3.01 -2.78 16.86
CA ILE A 121 3.59 -4.12 16.87
C ILE A 121 4.95 -4.13 16.18
N MET A 122 5.05 -3.54 14.99
CA MET A 122 6.29 -3.49 14.24
C MET A 122 7.41 -2.82 15.02
N GLU A 123 7.16 -1.64 15.60
CA GLU A 123 8.14 -0.94 16.45
C GLU A 123 8.56 -1.80 17.66
N ASN A 124 7.58 -2.43 18.33
CA ASN A 124 7.88 -3.29 19.46
C ASN A 124 8.70 -4.52 19.04
N ASP A 125 8.43 -5.11 17.88
CA ASP A 125 9.18 -6.26 17.35
C ASP A 125 10.65 -5.90 17.08
N TYR A 126 10.92 -4.72 16.53
CA TYR A 126 12.30 -4.22 16.37
C TYR A 126 13.01 -4.00 17.70
N ARG A 127 12.26 -3.63 18.75
CA ARG A 127 12.80 -3.40 20.10
C ARG A 127 13.13 -4.69 20.84
N VAL A 128 12.27 -5.71 20.73
CA VAL A 128 12.38 -6.96 21.50
C VAL A 128 13.02 -8.11 20.73
N VAL A 129 13.48 -7.87 19.49
CA VAL A 129 14.17 -8.87 18.67
C VAL A 129 15.29 -9.55 19.46
N GLU A 130 15.34 -10.88 19.41
CA GLU A 130 16.13 -11.71 20.33
C GLU A 130 17.44 -12.23 19.70
N SER A 131 17.62 -12.03 18.39
CA SER A 131 18.82 -12.48 17.69
C SER A 131 19.19 -11.54 16.54
N GLU A 132 20.50 -11.42 16.29
CA GLU A 132 21.01 -10.67 15.14
C GLU A 132 20.53 -11.29 13.82
N GLU A 133 20.40 -12.61 13.75
CA GLU A 133 19.88 -13.30 12.56
C GLU A 133 18.43 -12.88 12.24
N ASP A 134 17.56 -12.82 13.25
CA ASP A 134 16.18 -12.34 13.08
C ASP A 134 16.15 -10.87 12.67
N ARG A 135 17.01 -10.04 13.27
CA ARG A 135 17.16 -8.63 12.88
C ARG A 135 17.58 -8.50 11.41
N GLN A 136 18.51 -9.32 10.93
CA GLN A 136 18.94 -9.30 9.53
C GLN A 136 17.80 -9.68 8.57
N ILE A 137 16.93 -10.61 8.95
CA ILE A 137 15.72 -10.97 8.18
C ILE A 137 14.74 -9.78 8.13
N MET A 138 14.54 -9.09 9.25
CA MET A 138 13.71 -7.86 9.32
C MET A 138 14.26 -6.78 8.40
N LEU A 139 15.56 -6.50 8.45
CA LEU A 139 16.20 -5.50 7.59
C LEU A 139 16.16 -5.88 6.10
N LYS A 140 16.31 -7.17 5.77
CA LYS A 140 16.17 -7.67 4.39
C LYS A 140 14.77 -7.39 3.84
N ASN A 141 13.71 -7.70 4.59
CA ASN A 141 12.34 -7.43 4.16
C ASN A 141 12.04 -5.92 4.09
N ALA A 142 12.54 -5.13 5.05
CA ALA A 142 12.44 -3.68 5.01
C ALA A 142 13.09 -3.08 3.76
N LYS A 143 14.27 -3.56 3.36
CA LYS A 143 14.96 -3.12 2.13
C LYS A 143 14.14 -3.41 0.87
N ILE A 144 13.50 -4.57 0.79
CA ILE A 144 12.61 -4.92 -0.34
C ILE A 144 11.42 -3.96 -0.39
N GLY A 145 10.73 -3.74 0.74
CA GLY A 145 9.63 -2.77 0.81
C GLY A 145 10.05 -1.34 0.45
N ARG A 146 11.26 -0.95 0.85
CA ARG A 146 11.85 0.35 0.51
C ARG A 146 12.17 0.49 -0.97
N PHE A 147 12.71 -0.55 -1.59
CA PHE A 147 12.97 -0.60 -3.03
C PHE A 147 11.67 -0.41 -3.81
N PHE A 148 10.62 -1.18 -3.48
CA PHE A 148 9.30 -1.06 -4.11
C PHE A 148 8.70 0.34 -3.96
N THR A 149 8.74 0.88 -2.74
CA THR A 149 8.26 2.24 -2.48
C THR A 149 9.02 3.27 -3.31
N THR A 150 10.36 3.18 -3.36
CA THR A 150 11.20 4.19 -4.04
C THR A 150 11.05 4.09 -5.56
N ALA A 151 10.92 2.87 -6.10
CA ALA A 151 10.66 2.63 -7.51
C ALA A 151 9.30 3.21 -7.93
N TYR A 152 8.23 2.92 -7.18
CA TYR A 152 6.90 3.46 -7.47
C TYR A 152 6.85 4.99 -7.30
N LEU A 153 7.50 5.53 -6.26
CA LEU A 153 7.61 6.98 -6.05
C LEU A 153 8.30 7.65 -7.24
N GLY A 154 9.44 7.12 -7.69
CA GLY A 154 10.20 7.66 -8.82
C GLY A 154 9.40 7.63 -10.12
N LEU A 155 8.74 6.50 -10.43
CA LEU A 155 7.90 6.37 -11.63
C LEU A 155 6.66 7.26 -11.60
N SER A 156 6.00 7.37 -10.43
CA SER A 156 4.78 8.17 -10.28
C SER A 156 5.07 9.67 -10.37
N TYR A 157 6.09 10.17 -9.66
CA TYR A 157 6.47 11.57 -9.73
C TYR A 157 7.14 11.93 -11.05
N GLY A 158 7.95 11.01 -11.60
CA GLY A 158 8.56 11.17 -12.92
C GLY A 158 7.53 11.21 -14.05
N GLY A 159 6.40 10.52 -13.90
CA GLY A 159 5.30 10.52 -14.87
C GLY A 159 4.31 11.67 -14.72
N ALA A 160 3.70 11.76 -13.54
CA ALA A 160 2.53 12.61 -13.31
C ALA A 160 2.89 14.10 -13.27
N LEU A 161 4.01 14.50 -12.66
CA LEU A 161 4.37 15.92 -12.59
C LEU A 161 4.68 16.52 -13.96
N PRO A 162 5.50 15.87 -14.82
CA PRO A 162 5.68 16.33 -16.19
C PRO A 162 4.37 16.37 -16.98
N TYR A 163 3.48 15.39 -16.80
CA TYR A 163 2.17 15.43 -17.43
C TYR A 163 1.37 16.68 -17.03
N HIS A 164 1.29 17.03 -15.74
CA HIS A 164 0.52 18.19 -15.28
C HIS A 164 1.21 19.54 -15.53
N ILE A 165 2.53 19.59 -15.63
CA ILE A 165 3.27 20.84 -15.79
C ILE A 165 3.59 21.10 -17.26
N ILE A 166 4.14 20.12 -17.97
CA ILE A 166 4.68 20.28 -19.31
C ILE A 166 3.59 20.17 -20.37
N MET A 167 2.68 19.19 -20.25
CA MET A 167 1.66 18.96 -21.29
C MET A 167 0.78 20.21 -21.54
N PRO A 168 0.28 20.93 -20.51
CA PRO A 168 -0.53 22.11 -20.76
C PRO A 168 0.27 23.26 -21.39
N LEU A 169 1.57 23.38 -21.09
CA LEU A 169 2.44 24.40 -21.66
C LEU A 169 2.77 24.15 -23.14
N LEU A 170 2.71 22.90 -23.58
CA LEU A 170 3.00 22.50 -24.96
C LEU A 170 1.75 22.46 -25.85
N GLN A 171 0.57 22.32 -25.25
CA GLN A 171 -0.68 22.26 -25.99
C GLN A 171 -1.02 23.59 -26.69
N PRO A 172 -1.74 23.55 -27.82
CA PRO A 172 -2.25 24.74 -28.47
C PRO A 172 -3.05 25.60 -27.50
N ARG A 173 -2.86 26.92 -27.57
CA ARG A 173 -3.57 27.85 -26.71
C ARG A 173 -5.07 27.81 -27.02
N VAL A 174 -5.89 27.88 -25.97
CA VAL A 174 -7.34 27.96 -26.06
C VAL A 174 -7.73 29.42 -26.34
N LEU A 175 -8.58 29.62 -27.35
CA LEU A 175 -9.17 30.92 -27.68
C LEU A 175 -10.25 31.28 -26.66
N ARG A 176 -10.16 32.48 -26.11
CA ARG A 176 -11.16 33.08 -25.22
C ARG A 176 -12.29 33.74 -26.01
N SER A 177 -13.38 34.01 -25.29
CA SER A 177 -14.50 34.83 -25.77
C SER A 177 -14.10 36.28 -26.10
N ASP A 178 -12.98 36.78 -25.57
CA ASP A 178 -12.42 38.12 -25.84
C ASP A 178 -11.35 38.13 -26.95
N ASN A 179 -11.23 37.06 -27.74
CA ASN A 179 -10.19 36.84 -28.77
C ASN A 179 -8.74 36.80 -28.25
N THR A 180 -8.51 36.71 -26.93
CA THR A 180 -7.17 36.43 -26.38
C THR A 180 -6.92 34.93 -26.29
N THR A 181 -5.66 34.54 -26.13
CA THR A 181 -5.26 33.11 -26.06
C THR A 181 -4.76 32.76 -24.68
N MET A 182 -5.22 31.64 -24.11
CA MET A 182 -4.75 31.13 -22.82
C MET A 182 -4.13 29.75 -22.94
N ILE A 183 -3.19 29.46 -22.05
CA ILE A 183 -2.68 28.10 -21.83
C ILE A 183 -3.85 27.26 -21.26
N PRO A 184 -3.99 25.97 -21.58
CA PRO A 184 -4.98 25.11 -20.93
C PRO A 184 -4.60 24.85 -19.45
N LEU A 185 -5.60 24.63 -18.60
CA LEU A 185 -5.35 24.23 -17.22
C LEU A 185 -4.82 22.79 -17.15
N PRO A 186 -3.95 22.43 -16.17
CA PRO A 186 -3.49 21.06 -15.95
C PRO A 186 -4.62 20.05 -15.79
N TYR A 187 -5.70 20.47 -15.15
CA TYR A 187 -6.96 19.75 -15.08
C TYR A 187 -8.05 20.64 -15.70
N PRO A 188 -8.59 20.27 -16.88
CA PRO A 188 -9.73 20.96 -17.47
C PRO A 188 -10.87 21.06 -16.45
N SER A 189 -11.24 22.28 -16.07
CA SER A 189 -12.10 22.54 -14.90
C SER A 189 -13.04 23.69 -15.19
N GLU A 190 -14.30 23.54 -14.78
CA GLU A 190 -15.33 24.58 -14.87
C GLU A 190 -15.68 25.08 -13.48
N TYR A 191 -15.33 26.33 -13.18
CA TYR A 191 -15.62 26.96 -11.89
C TYR A 191 -16.92 27.77 -11.99
N VAL A 192 -18.00 27.25 -11.39
CA VAL A 192 -19.34 27.85 -11.46
C VAL A 192 -19.43 29.18 -10.71
N PHE A 193 -18.61 29.36 -9.67
CA PHE A 193 -18.74 30.49 -8.73
C PHE A 193 -17.86 31.70 -9.07
N PHE A 194 -16.89 31.57 -9.97
CA PHE A 194 -15.98 32.66 -10.34
C PHE A 194 -15.36 32.43 -11.72
N ILE A 195 -15.15 33.52 -12.47
CA ILE A 195 -14.53 33.50 -13.79
C ILE A 195 -13.01 33.39 -13.60
N VAL A 196 -12.43 32.24 -13.96
CA VAL A 196 -10.99 31.94 -13.79
C VAL A 196 -10.14 32.50 -14.93
N GLU A 197 -10.77 32.95 -16.00
CA GLU A 197 -10.07 33.33 -17.22
C GLU A 197 -9.23 34.59 -17.01
N ASP A 198 -9.60 35.50 -16.12
CA ASP A 198 -8.85 36.76 -15.94
C ASP A 198 -7.55 36.60 -15.12
N SER A 199 -6.48 37.24 -15.58
CA SER A 199 -5.23 37.36 -14.82
C SER A 199 -5.41 38.37 -13.68
N PRO A 200 -4.94 38.10 -12.44
CA PRO A 200 -4.00 37.05 -12.01
C PRO A 200 -4.66 35.75 -11.49
N LEU A 201 -5.99 35.63 -11.53
CA LEU A 201 -6.70 34.49 -10.94
C LEU A 201 -6.38 33.18 -11.68
N TYR A 202 -6.23 33.26 -13.01
CA TYR A 202 -5.85 32.12 -13.84
C TYR A 202 -4.54 31.47 -13.36
N GLU A 203 -3.49 32.26 -13.18
CA GLU A 203 -2.16 31.80 -12.75
C GLU A 203 -2.19 31.22 -11.33
N ILE A 204 -3.00 31.82 -10.44
CA ILE A 204 -3.21 31.30 -9.09
C ILE A 204 -3.87 29.93 -9.14
N VAL A 205 -4.92 29.75 -9.95
CA VAL A 205 -5.61 28.46 -10.09
C VAL A 205 -4.68 27.42 -10.73
N PHE A 206 -3.93 27.78 -11.76
CA PHE A 206 -2.96 26.90 -12.41
C PHE A 206 -1.95 26.33 -11.39
N VAL A 207 -1.31 27.19 -10.60
CA VAL A 207 -0.36 26.77 -9.55
C VAL A 207 -1.07 25.95 -8.47
N THR A 208 -2.28 26.36 -8.07
CA THR A 208 -3.08 25.66 -7.06
C THR A 208 -3.43 24.24 -7.51
N GLN A 209 -3.81 24.02 -8.77
CA GLN A 209 -4.09 22.68 -9.30
C GLN A 209 -2.85 21.77 -9.26
N ILE A 210 -1.66 22.31 -9.58
CA ILE A 210 -0.40 21.54 -9.48
C ILE A 210 -0.10 21.16 -8.02
N LEU A 211 -0.31 22.07 -7.08
CA LEU A 211 -0.12 21.79 -5.65
C LEU A 211 -1.09 20.71 -5.16
N ILE A 212 -2.38 20.81 -5.50
CA ILE A 212 -3.39 19.82 -5.12
C ILE A 212 -3.08 18.47 -5.78
N SER A 213 -2.70 18.44 -7.05
CA SER A 213 -2.28 17.23 -7.74
C SER A 213 -1.08 16.57 -7.05
N SER A 214 -0.13 17.37 -6.57
CA SER A 214 1.02 16.88 -5.80
C SER A 214 0.59 16.27 -4.46
N ILE A 215 -0.43 16.83 -3.79
CA ILE A 215 -1.02 16.27 -2.57
C ILE A 215 -1.71 14.93 -2.86
N ILE A 216 -2.49 14.84 -3.95
CA ILE A 216 -3.14 13.60 -4.40
C ILE A 216 -2.08 12.51 -4.68
N LEU A 217 -1.03 12.87 -5.40
CA LEU A 217 0.09 11.97 -5.71
C LEU A 217 0.82 11.51 -4.44
N SER A 218 1.07 12.45 -3.50
CA SER A 218 1.67 12.15 -2.20
C SER A 218 0.79 11.23 -1.36
N THR A 219 -0.54 11.39 -1.45
CA THR A 219 -1.51 10.53 -0.77
C THR A 219 -1.43 9.10 -1.31
N ASN A 220 -1.53 8.91 -2.62
CA ASN A 220 -1.44 7.59 -3.26
C ASN A 220 -0.11 6.89 -2.98
N THR A 221 1.01 7.57 -3.21
CA THR A 221 2.34 7.02 -2.97
C THR A 221 2.64 6.79 -1.48
N GLY A 222 2.11 7.64 -0.60
CA GLY A 222 2.22 7.48 0.86
C GLY A 222 1.43 6.28 1.37
N VAL A 223 0.17 6.10 0.92
CA VAL A 223 -0.65 4.93 1.24
C VAL A 223 0.05 3.66 0.79
N TYR A 224 0.56 3.67 -0.44
CA TYR A 224 1.29 2.52 -0.99
C TYR A 224 2.57 2.22 -0.22
N SER A 225 3.34 3.25 0.18
CA SER A 225 4.50 3.07 1.05
C SER A 225 4.11 2.43 2.38
N LEU A 226 3.00 2.85 2.99
CA LEU A 226 2.48 2.27 4.23
C LEU A 226 2.14 0.79 4.04
N ILE A 227 1.43 0.45 2.95
CA ILE A 227 1.13 -0.93 2.57
C ILE A 227 2.41 -1.75 2.47
N ALA A 228 3.40 -1.28 1.71
CA ALA A 228 4.66 -1.98 1.55
C ALA A 228 5.37 -2.21 2.90
N CYS A 229 5.37 -1.23 3.82
CA CYS A 229 5.94 -1.40 5.15
C CYS A 229 5.22 -2.49 5.96
N VAL A 230 3.90 -2.38 6.09
CA VAL A 230 3.10 -3.25 6.95
C VAL A 230 3.10 -4.68 6.42
N VAL A 231 2.98 -4.86 5.10
CA VAL A 231 2.96 -6.19 4.48
C VAL A 231 4.34 -6.84 4.46
N MET A 232 5.41 -6.08 4.21
CA MET A 232 6.76 -6.67 4.29
C MET A 232 7.14 -7.04 5.73
N HIS A 233 6.62 -6.35 6.74
CA HIS A 233 6.73 -6.79 8.13
C HIS A 233 5.94 -8.09 8.37
N CYS A 234 4.74 -8.23 7.80
CA CYS A 234 3.98 -9.48 7.84
C CYS A 234 4.78 -10.66 7.25
N CYS A 235 5.34 -10.49 6.05
CA CYS A 235 6.24 -11.47 5.42
C CYS A 235 7.41 -11.83 6.34
N CYS A 236 8.00 -10.82 7.00
CA CYS A 236 9.10 -11.02 7.93
C CYS A 236 8.68 -11.87 9.13
N LEU A 237 7.51 -11.63 9.73
CA LEU A 237 7.02 -12.42 10.86
C LEU A 237 6.88 -13.89 10.49
N PHE A 238 6.35 -14.20 9.31
CA PHE A 238 6.27 -15.57 8.82
C PHE A 238 7.65 -16.17 8.50
N GLU A 239 8.57 -15.43 7.87
CA GLU A 239 9.95 -15.89 7.56
C GLU A 239 10.73 -16.20 8.86
N VAL A 240 10.63 -15.34 9.87
CA VAL A 240 11.25 -15.57 11.20
C VAL A 240 10.62 -16.78 11.88
N THR A 241 9.29 -16.93 11.83
CA THR A 241 8.60 -18.10 12.38
C THR A 241 9.09 -19.39 11.73
N SER A 242 9.17 -19.41 10.39
CA SER A 242 9.64 -20.58 9.63
C SER A 242 11.09 -20.93 10.00
N ASN A 243 11.98 -19.93 10.06
CA ASN A 243 13.38 -20.16 10.44
C ASN A 243 13.54 -20.66 11.88
N ARG A 244 12.75 -20.13 12.83
CA ARG A 244 12.73 -20.62 14.22
C ARG A 244 12.21 -22.07 14.28
N ALA A 245 11.20 -22.40 13.49
CA ALA A 245 10.68 -23.76 13.36
C ALA A 245 11.75 -24.72 12.80
N GLU A 246 12.46 -24.34 11.74
CA GLU A 246 13.57 -25.10 11.15
C GLU A 246 14.75 -25.33 12.11
N LYS A 247 15.07 -24.36 12.95
CA LYS A 247 16.13 -24.52 13.96
C LYS A 247 15.71 -25.50 15.06
N LEU A 248 14.48 -25.37 15.55
CA LEU A 248 13.89 -26.31 16.51
C LEU A 248 13.90 -27.75 15.96
N LEU A 249 13.52 -27.89 14.69
CA LEU A 249 13.58 -29.11 13.90
C LEU A 249 14.95 -29.77 13.86
N ARG A 250 15.99 -29.00 13.50
CA ARG A 250 17.36 -29.50 13.46
C ARG A 250 17.81 -29.93 14.85
N GLY A 251 17.52 -29.15 15.88
CA GLY A 251 17.82 -29.50 17.28
C GLY A 251 17.23 -30.84 17.70
N MET A 252 15.98 -31.13 17.33
CA MET A 252 15.32 -32.40 17.65
C MET A 252 15.94 -33.62 16.94
N LYS A 253 16.49 -33.46 15.72
CA LYS A 253 17.13 -34.57 15.00
C LYS A 253 18.44 -35.02 15.65
N TYR A 254 19.21 -34.09 16.21
CA TYR A 254 20.54 -34.37 16.78
C TYR A 254 20.51 -34.86 18.23
N ASP A 255 19.52 -34.47 19.04
CA ASP A 255 19.45 -34.81 20.47
C ASP A 255 18.10 -35.46 20.83
N LYS A 256 17.84 -36.67 20.30
CA LYS A 256 16.64 -37.47 20.60
C LYS A 256 16.47 -37.80 22.10
N SER A 257 17.54 -37.64 22.89
CA SER A 257 17.59 -37.99 24.32
C SER A 257 17.07 -36.90 25.25
N LYS A 258 16.98 -35.65 24.77
CA LYS A 258 16.47 -34.49 25.53
C LYS A 258 15.07 -34.09 25.08
N ILE A 259 14.08 -34.94 25.35
CA ILE A 259 12.69 -34.47 25.45
C ILE A 259 12.55 -33.85 26.84
N SER A 260 13.14 -32.67 26.99
CA SER A 260 13.11 -31.90 28.22
C SER A 260 11.88 -30.97 28.22
N PRO A 261 11.41 -30.51 29.40
CA PRO A 261 10.43 -29.43 29.50
C PRO A 261 10.83 -28.15 28.72
N GLU A 262 12.12 -27.98 28.41
CA GLU A 262 12.64 -26.88 27.59
C GLU A 262 12.17 -26.95 26.12
N LEU A 263 11.99 -28.16 25.56
CA LEU A 263 11.50 -28.33 24.19
C LEU A 263 10.02 -27.93 24.07
N GLY A 264 9.20 -28.35 25.04
CA GLY A 264 7.80 -27.93 25.12
C GLY A 264 7.66 -26.41 25.27
N LYS A 265 8.54 -25.79 26.06
CA LYS A 265 8.59 -24.33 26.20
C LYS A 265 8.94 -23.64 24.87
N LYS A 266 9.99 -24.08 24.16
CA LYS A 266 10.38 -23.50 22.86
C LYS A 266 9.31 -23.69 21.79
N LEU A 267 8.61 -24.82 21.79
CA LEU A 267 7.48 -25.04 20.87
C LEU A 267 6.30 -24.12 21.20
N SER A 268 5.98 -23.95 22.49
CA SER A 268 4.94 -22.99 22.92
C SER A 268 5.29 -21.57 22.46
N GLU A 269 6.54 -21.13 22.66
CA GLU A 269 7.02 -19.82 22.20
C GLU A 269 6.90 -19.65 20.67
N LEU A 270 7.20 -20.71 19.90
CA LEU A 270 7.03 -20.72 18.44
C LEU A 270 5.56 -20.60 18.04
N ILE A 271 4.66 -21.33 18.70
CA ILE A 271 3.22 -21.29 18.44
C ILE A 271 2.66 -19.90 18.76
N ASP A 272 3.03 -19.34 19.90
CA ASP A 272 2.62 -17.98 20.28
C ASP A 272 3.09 -16.94 19.24
N PHE A 273 4.31 -17.09 18.74
CA PHE A 273 4.84 -16.21 17.69
C PHE A 273 4.10 -16.40 16.35
N HIS A 274 3.76 -17.63 15.97
CA HIS A 274 2.97 -17.91 14.77
C HIS A 274 1.55 -17.34 14.87
N VAL A 275 0.88 -17.49 16.02
CA VAL A 275 -0.45 -16.92 16.26
C VAL A 275 -0.40 -15.40 16.18
N LYS A 276 0.64 -14.77 16.74
CA LYS A 276 0.85 -13.32 16.63
C LYS A 276 1.03 -12.88 15.18
N ALA A 277 1.78 -13.62 14.36
CA ALA A 277 1.95 -13.34 12.94
C ALA A 277 0.62 -13.41 12.17
N ILE A 278 -0.20 -14.42 12.46
CA ILE A 278 -1.55 -14.56 11.88
C ILE A 278 -2.45 -13.39 12.28
N GLN A 279 -2.51 -13.05 13.58
CA GLN A 279 -3.32 -11.93 14.07
C GLN A 279 -2.91 -10.60 13.45
N TYR A 280 -1.60 -10.37 13.30
CA TYR A 280 -1.07 -9.20 12.61
C TYR A 280 -1.55 -9.15 11.15
N ALA A 281 -1.48 -10.28 10.44
CA ALA A 281 -1.88 -10.37 9.06
C ALA A 281 -3.39 -10.15 8.87
N GLU A 282 -4.23 -10.73 9.74
CA GLU A 282 -5.69 -10.53 9.74
C GLU A 282 -6.06 -9.06 10.02
N THR A 283 -5.37 -8.41 10.96
CA THR A 283 -5.62 -7.00 11.28
C THR A 283 -5.22 -6.09 10.10
N MET A 284 -4.05 -6.35 9.51
CA MET A 284 -3.57 -5.64 8.33
C MET A 284 -4.51 -5.84 7.12
N GLU A 285 -4.96 -7.06 6.86
CA GLU A 285 -5.85 -7.38 5.74
C GLU A 285 -7.18 -6.64 5.90
N ASN A 286 -7.80 -6.68 7.08
CA ASN A 286 -9.06 -5.98 7.33
C ASN A 286 -8.90 -4.46 7.18
N ALA A 287 -7.76 -3.91 7.60
CA ALA A 287 -7.48 -2.47 7.49
C ALA A 287 -7.26 -2.00 6.04
N LEU A 288 -6.74 -2.88 5.17
CA LEU A 288 -6.31 -2.52 3.82
C LEU A 288 -7.18 -3.11 2.70
N ASN A 289 -8.12 -4.02 2.98
CA ASN A 289 -8.87 -4.76 1.98
C ASN A 289 -9.60 -3.88 0.93
N ILE A 290 -10.25 -2.79 1.37
CA ILE A 290 -10.95 -1.84 0.49
C ILE A 290 -9.94 -1.06 -0.34
N VAL A 291 -8.79 -0.68 0.23
CA VAL A 291 -7.71 -0.04 -0.51
C VAL A 291 -7.20 -0.96 -1.61
N MET A 292 -6.95 -2.23 -1.29
CA MET A 292 -6.49 -3.23 -2.26
C MET A 292 -7.51 -3.50 -3.37
N LEU A 293 -8.81 -3.57 -3.03
CA LEU A 293 -9.87 -3.69 -4.02
C LEU A 293 -9.93 -2.49 -4.95
N SER A 294 -9.90 -1.30 -4.36
CA SER A 294 -9.92 -0.05 -5.12
C SER A 294 -8.72 0.05 -6.07
N GLU A 295 -7.56 -0.49 -5.68
CA GLU A 295 -6.38 -0.48 -6.52
C GLU A 295 -6.49 -1.45 -7.68
N MET A 296 -6.87 -2.71 -7.43
CA MET A 296 -7.01 -3.70 -8.51
C MET A 296 -8.06 -3.27 -9.54
N GLY A 297 -9.25 -2.85 -9.09
CA GLY A 297 -10.32 -2.39 -9.98
C GLY A 297 -10.00 -1.05 -10.63
N GLY A 298 -9.54 -0.09 -9.84
CA GLY A 298 -9.24 1.26 -10.30
C GLY A 298 -8.08 1.32 -11.29
N CYS A 299 -7.00 0.58 -11.04
CA CYS A 299 -5.89 0.49 -11.98
C CYS A 299 -6.29 -0.18 -13.30
N THR A 300 -7.20 -1.16 -13.29
CA THR A 300 -7.73 -1.76 -14.54
C THR A 300 -8.37 -0.69 -15.43
N ILE A 301 -9.20 0.16 -14.84
CA ILE A 301 -9.88 1.27 -15.54
C ILE A 301 -8.85 2.30 -16.03
N ILE A 302 -7.91 2.69 -15.17
CA ILE A 302 -6.86 3.65 -15.52
C ILE A 302 -5.99 3.12 -16.67
N ILE A 303 -5.52 1.87 -16.61
CA ILE A 303 -4.70 1.27 -17.66
C ILE A 303 -5.45 1.27 -18.99
N CYS A 304 -6.73 0.87 -19.00
CA CYS A 304 -7.55 0.89 -20.22
C CYS A 304 -7.57 2.28 -20.89
N PHE A 305 -7.77 3.35 -20.11
CA PHE A 305 -7.81 4.72 -20.66
C PHE A 305 -6.42 5.25 -21.03
N LEU A 306 -5.37 4.86 -20.32
CA LEU A 306 -3.99 5.18 -20.71
C LEU A 306 -3.60 4.48 -22.02
N GLU A 307 -3.94 3.19 -22.19
CA GLU A 307 -3.74 2.45 -23.43
C GLU A 307 -4.46 3.11 -24.62
N TYR A 308 -5.71 3.56 -24.40
CA TYR A 308 -6.44 4.33 -25.40
C TYR A 308 -5.73 5.65 -25.76
N GLY A 309 -5.28 6.41 -24.76
CA GLY A 309 -4.53 7.64 -24.97
C GLY A 309 -3.24 7.44 -25.78
N ILE A 310 -2.53 6.34 -25.55
CA ILE A 310 -1.34 5.95 -26.34
C ILE A 310 -1.70 5.74 -27.81
N LEU A 311 -2.78 5.00 -28.09
CA LEU A 311 -3.22 4.74 -29.46
C LEU A 311 -3.62 6.03 -30.18
N GLN A 312 -4.34 6.92 -29.49
CA GLN A 312 -4.75 8.19 -30.07
C GLN A 312 -3.55 9.09 -30.39
N ASP A 313 -2.62 9.26 -29.45
CA ASP A 313 -1.43 10.10 -29.68
C ASP A 313 -0.53 9.53 -30.80
N LEU A 314 -0.55 8.21 -30.99
CA LEU A 314 0.12 7.55 -32.11
C LEU A 314 -0.53 7.89 -33.46
N GLU A 315 -1.88 7.92 -33.52
CA GLU A 315 -2.63 8.35 -34.71
C GLU A 315 -2.37 9.83 -35.03
N ASP A 316 -2.42 10.68 -34.00
CA ASP A 316 -2.24 12.14 -34.09
C ASP A 316 -0.76 12.56 -34.28
N ARG A 317 0.19 11.61 -34.24
CA ARG A 317 1.65 11.80 -34.32
C ARG A 317 2.21 12.71 -33.20
N GLU A 318 1.57 12.73 -32.05
CA GLU A 318 1.97 13.48 -30.86
C GLU A 318 2.91 12.64 -29.96
N TYR A 319 4.15 12.43 -30.41
CA TYR A 319 5.10 11.52 -29.74
C TYR A 319 5.38 11.85 -28.27
N LEU A 320 5.33 13.14 -27.87
CA LEU A 320 5.57 13.54 -26.48
C LEU A 320 4.43 13.11 -25.53
N GLY A 321 3.18 13.24 -25.98
CA GLY A 321 2.02 12.76 -25.23
C GLY A 321 2.07 11.23 -25.08
N MET A 322 2.37 10.53 -26.18
CA MET A 322 2.53 9.08 -26.20
C MET A 322 3.57 8.59 -25.18
N VAL A 323 4.76 9.19 -25.14
CA VAL A 323 5.82 8.84 -24.18
C VAL A 323 5.35 9.06 -22.74
N THR A 324 4.61 10.14 -22.49
CA THR A 324 4.07 10.45 -21.16
C THR A 324 3.04 9.41 -20.72
N TYR A 325 2.12 9.02 -21.60
CA TYR A 325 1.15 7.96 -21.30
C TYR A 325 1.82 6.59 -21.08
N ILE A 326 2.85 6.24 -21.86
CA ILE A 326 3.63 5.00 -21.64
C ILE A 326 4.30 5.01 -20.26
N MET A 327 4.87 6.13 -19.84
CA MET A 327 5.50 6.27 -18.53
C MET A 327 4.48 6.14 -17.39
N LEU A 328 3.31 6.78 -17.52
CA LEU A 328 2.21 6.65 -16.56
C LEU A 328 1.70 5.20 -16.49
N MET A 329 1.47 4.57 -17.64
CA MET A 329 1.02 3.18 -17.75
C MET A 329 2.02 2.24 -17.09
N THR A 330 3.32 2.43 -17.33
CA THR A 330 4.40 1.66 -16.69
C THR A 330 4.37 1.83 -15.16
N SER A 331 4.16 3.04 -14.66
CA SER A 331 4.04 3.30 -13.21
C SER A 331 2.87 2.54 -12.59
N ILE A 332 1.70 2.55 -13.24
CA ILE A 332 0.51 1.82 -12.77
C ILE A 332 0.70 0.30 -12.85
N PHE A 333 1.32 -0.22 -13.92
CA PHE A 333 1.64 -1.65 -14.00
C PHE A 333 2.60 -2.11 -12.90
N VAL A 334 3.65 -1.34 -12.63
CA VAL A 334 4.61 -1.64 -11.55
C VAL A 334 3.90 -1.66 -10.19
N ASN A 335 2.98 -0.73 -9.96
CA ASN A 335 2.18 -0.70 -8.73
C ASN A 335 1.33 -1.97 -8.54
N VAL A 336 0.55 -2.36 -9.55
CA VAL A 336 -0.29 -3.58 -9.50
C VAL A 336 0.58 -4.83 -9.37
N PHE A 337 1.70 -4.88 -10.11
CA PHE A 337 2.64 -5.99 -10.05
C PHE A 337 3.20 -6.18 -8.64
N ILE A 338 3.65 -5.11 -7.99
CA ILE A 338 4.22 -5.22 -6.65
C ILE A 338 3.16 -5.63 -5.63
N LEU A 339 1.93 -5.09 -5.67
CA LEU A 339 0.86 -5.54 -4.76
C LEU A 339 0.59 -7.03 -4.91
N SER A 340 0.55 -7.50 -6.16
CA SER A 340 0.33 -8.90 -6.50
C SER A 340 1.49 -9.79 -6.03
N TYR A 341 2.74 -9.36 -6.27
CA TYR A 341 3.95 -10.05 -5.83
C TYR A 341 4.02 -10.17 -4.31
N VAL A 342 3.72 -9.09 -3.61
CA VAL A 342 3.74 -9.07 -2.14
C VAL A 342 2.62 -9.96 -1.58
N GLY A 343 1.44 -10.00 -2.22
CA GLY A 343 0.35 -10.92 -1.87
C GLY A 343 0.76 -12.39 -1.98
N ASP A 344 1.35 -12.79 -3.10
CA ASP A 344 1.88 -14.16 -3.29
C ASP A 344 3.00 -14.47 -2.29
N LYS A 345 3.87 -13.50 -2.00
CA LYS A 345 4.95 -13.68 -1.02
C LYS A 345 4.42 -13.95 0.39
N VAL A 346 3.39 -13.23 0.85
CA VAL A 346 2.75 -13.49 2.15
C VAL A 346 2.20 -14.91 2.20
N LYS A 347 1.51 -15.33 1.13
CA LYS A 347 0.95 -16.67 1.01
C LYS A 347 2.05 -17.73 1.08
N GLU A 348 3.12 -17.59 0.28
CA GLU A 348 4.26 -18.51 0.25
C GLU A 348 4.92 -18.65 1.64
N GLN A 349 5.19 -17.52 2.31
CA GLN A 349 5.81 -17.54 3.65
C GLN A 349 4.89 -18.16 4.70
N SER A 350 3.58 -17.95 4.60
CA SER A 350 2.60 -18.60 5.48
C SER A 350 2.51 -20.11 5.24
N GLU A 351 2.62 -20.58 3.99
CA GLU A 351 2.62 -22.01 3.63
C GLU A 351 3.91 -22.72 4.09
N ALA A 352 5.05 -22.02 4.03
CA ALA A 352 6.36 -22.56 4.42
C ALA A 352 6.39 -23.07 5.88
N ILE A 353 5.66 -22.42 6.79
CA ILE A 353 5.56 -22.86 8.20
C ILE A 353 4.91 -24.24 8.29
N GLY A 354 3.86 -24.48 7.51
CA GLY A 354 3.18 -25.78 7.44
C GLY A 354 4.09 -26.87 6.87
N PHE A 355 4.83 -26.54 5.81
CA PHE A 355 5.79 -27.47 5.22
C PHE A 355 6.95 -27.81 6.17
N SER A 356 7.46 -26.82 6.88
CA SER A 356 8.47 -27.01 7.93
C SER A 356 7.93 -27.91 9.04
N ALA A 357 6.72 -27.62 9.56
CA ALA A 357 6.07 -28.48 10.56
C ALA A 357 5.84 -29.91 10.04
N TYR A 358 5.39 -30.09 8.81
CA TYR A 358 5.20 -31.42 8.21
C TYR A 358 6.52 -32.20 8.11
N SER A 359 7.62 -31.51 7.76
CA SER A 359 8.96 -32.08 7.63
C SER A 359 9.61 -32.48 8.97
N MET A 360 8.95 -32.23 10.09
CA MET A 360 9.35 -32.76 11.39
C MET A 360 9.22 -34.29 11.38
N GLN A 361 10.18 -35.01 11.98
CA GLN A 361 10.01 -36.45 12.28
C GLN A 361 9.09 -36.62 13.49
N TRP A 362 7.88 -36.05 13.42
CA TRP A 362 6.95 -35.93 14.53
C TRP A 362 6.38 -37.26 14.99
N VAL A 363 6.41 -38.27 14.12
CA VAL A 363 5.98 -39.65 14.41
C VAL A 363 6.90 -40.31 15.45
N ASP A 364 8.18 -39.91 15.50
CA ASP A 364 9.16 -40.46 16.44
C ASP A 364 9.20 -39.70 17.78
N LEU A 365 8.34 -38.69 17.98
CA LEU A 365 8.31 -37.90 19.21
C LEU A 365 7.60 -38.66 20.34
N PRO A 366 8.26 -38.91 21.49
CA PRO A 366 7.66 -39.67 22.59
C PRO A 366 6.56 -38.94 23.36
N ASN A 367 6.36 -37.64 23.10
CA ASN A 367 5.44 -36.79 23.86
C ASN A 367 4.17 -36.51 23.07
N GLU A 368 3.06 -37.09 23.51
CA GLU A 368 1.74 -36.97 22.88
C GLU A 368 1.24 -35.51 22.83
N PHE A 369 1.58 -34.67 23.81
CA PHE A 369 1.19 -33.25 23.83
C PHE A 369 1.87 -32.46 22.71
N ILE A 370 3.18 -32.64 22.54
CA ILE A 370 3.96 -31.99 21.47
C ILE A 370 3.45 -32.41 20.09
N MET A 371 3.11 -33.69 19.93
CA MET A 371 2.52 -34.20 18.69
C MET A 371 1.16 -33.56 18.39
N LYS A 372 0.32 -33.36 19.42
CA LYS A 372 -1.00 -32.71 19.28
C LYS A 372 -0.86 -31.25 18.85
N ASP A 373 0.04 -30.51 19.49
CA ASP A 373 0.26 -29.09 19.17
C ASP A 373 0.78 -28.91 17.74
N LEU A 374 1.70 -29.78 17.31
CA LEU A 374 2.21 -29.74 15.94
C LEU A 374 1.14 -30.06 14.90
N LYS A 375 0.23 -31.01 15.19
CA LYS A 375 -0.93 -31.28 14.33
C LYS A 375 -1.83 -30.05 14.16
N PHE A 376 -2.04 -29.27 15.22
CA PHE A 376 -2.77 -28.01 15.12
C PHE A 376 -2.05 -26.98 14.26
N VAL A 377 -0.73 -26.85 14.40
CA VAL A 377 0.09 -25.96 13.55
C VAL A 377 -0.04 -26.36 12.08
N MET A 378 0.09 -27.65 11.75
CA MET A 378 -0.09 -28.15 10.38
C MET A 378 -1.51 -27.90 9.86
N ALA A 379 -2.53 -28.20 10.68
CA ALA A 379 -3.92 -27.98 10.31
C ALA A 379 -4.21 -26.50 10.04
N ARG A 380 -3.65 -25.58 10.84
CA ARG A 380 -3.78 -24.13 10.63
C ARG A 380 -3.00 -23.67 9.40
N ALA A 381 -1.81 -24.20 9.16
CA ALA A 381 -0.98 -23.83 8.02
C ALA A 381 -1.54 -24.31 6.67
N ASN A 382 -2.38 -25.36 6.66
CA ASN A 382 -3.15 -25.76 5.48
C ASN A 382 -4.17 -24.68 5.03
N GLN A 383 -4.45 -23.68 5.86
CA GLN A 383 -5.20 -22.49 5.48
C GLN A 383 -4.24 -21.29 5.45
N PRO A 384 -3.44 -21.13 4.39
CA PRO A 384 -2.42 -20.09 4.37
C PRO A 384 -3.05 -18.71 4.43
N THR A 385 -2.34 -17.79 5.06
CA THR A 385 -2.75 -16.41 5.15
C THR A 385 -2.68 -15.77 3.77
N ARG A 386 -3.79 -15.21 3.31
CA ARG A 386 -3.89 -14.57 1.99
C ARG A 386 -4.31 -13.13 2.15
N LEU A 387 -3.77 -12.27 1.30
CA LEU A 387 -4.25 -10.91 1.18
C LEU A 387 -5.33 -10.87 0.12
N THR A 388 -6.47 -10.27 0.45
CA THR A 388 -7.59 -10.20 -0.47
C THR A 388 -7.89 -8.76 -0.88
N ALA A 389 -8.32 -8.61 -2.12
CA ALA A 389 -8.98 -7.42 -2.62
C ALA A 389 -10.47 -7.51 -2.24
N GLY A 390 -10.85 -6.81 -1.16
CA GLY A 390 -12.24 -6.68 -0.73
C GLY A 390 -12.94 -8.01 -0.40
N LYS A 391 -12.20 -9.05 0.00
CA LYS A 391 -12.70 -10.42 0.23
C LYS A 391 -13.29 -11.11 -1.02
N LEU A 392 -13.04 -10.55 -2.21
CA LEU A 392 -13.54 -11.09 -3.48
C LEU A 392 -12.45 -11.85 -4.25
N PHE A 393 -11.22 -11.32 -4.25
CA PHE A 393 -10.10 -11.87 -5.03
C PHE A 393 -8.83 -11.95 -4.19
N ASP A 394 -8.05 -13.01 -4.38
CA ASP A 394 -6.72 -13.12 -3.79
C ASP A 394 -5.72 -12.22 -4.55
N LEU A 395 -4.96 -11.38 -3.84
CA LEU A 395 -3.84 -10.64 -4.41
C LEU A 395 -2.74 -11.63 -4.81
N SER A 396 -2.57 -11.80 -6.11
CA SER A 396 -1.65 -12.78 -6.70
C SER A 396 -1.19 -12.32 -8.07
N LEU A 397 -0.07 -12.87 -8.56
CA LEU A 397 0.42 -12.64 -9.91
C LEU A 397 -0.61 -13.03 -10.99
N GLN A 398 -1.50 -13.98 -10.68
CA GLN A 398 -2.65 -14.28 -11.54
C GLN A 398 -3.60 -13.08 -11.63
N GLY A 399 -3.91 -12.44 -10.50
CA GLY A 399 -4.70 -11.21 -10.46
C GLY A 399 -4.09 -10.07 -11.28
N PHE A 400 -2.76 -9.91 -11.26
CA PHE A 400 -2.07 -8.97 -12.15
C PHE A 400 -2.30 -9.31 -13.64
N CYS A 401 -2.18 -10.58 -14.02
CA CYS A 401 -2.44 -11.01 -15.39
C CYS A 401 -3.90 -10.75 -15.80
N ASP A 402 -4.83 -10.94 -14.87
CA ASP A 402 -6.25 -10.71 -15.12
C ASP A 402 -6.55 -9.21 -15.27
N VAL A 403 -5.91 -8.33 -14.49
CA VAL A 403 -5.96 -6.87 -14.69
C VAL A 403 -5.49 -6.48 -16.08
N ALA A 404 -4.33 -7.00 -16.52
CA ALA A 404 -3.79 -6.69 -17.86
C ALA A 404 -4.69 -7.21 -19.00
N LYS A 405 -5.27 -8.41 -18.85
CA LYS A 405 -6.19 -8.97 -19.85
C LYS A 405 -7.50 -8.20 -19.91
N THR A 406 -8.04 -7.84 -18.76
CA THR A 406 -9.32 -7.11 -18.67
C THR A 406 -9.18 -5.69 -19.19
N SER A 407 -8.07 -4.99 -18.93
CA SER A 407 -7.82 -3.66 -19.52
C SER A 407 -7.79 -3.72 -21.05
N MET A 408 -7.06 -4.68 -21.63
CA MET A 408 -7.04 -4.88 -23.09
C MET A 408 -8.40 -5.26 -23.66
N ALA A 409 -9.19 -6.08 -22.94
CA ALA A 409 -10.53 -6.44 -23.37
C ALA A 409 -11.46 -5.21 -23.41
N TYR A 410 -11.41 -4.36 -22.37
CA TYR A 410 -12.15 -3.11 -22.35
C TYR A 410 -11.67 -2.13 -23.42
N LEU A 411 -10.37 -2.05 -23.68
CA LEU A 411 -9.82 -1.25 -24.78
C LEU A 411 -10.39 -1.69 -26.13
N ASN A 412 -10.41 -3.00 -26.42
CA ASN A 412 -10.98 -3.52 -27.66
C ASN A 412 -12.47 -3.20 -27.80
N PHE A 413 -13.21 -3.25 -26.68
CA PHE A 413 -14.61 -2.85 -26.65
C PHE A 413 -14.77 -1.35 -26.97
N LEU A 414 -13.99 -0.48 -26.31
CA LEU A 414 -14.00 0.97 -26.57
C LEU A 414 -13.69 1.30 -28.03
N ARG A 415 -12.69 0.63 -28.62
CA ARG A 415 -12.35 0.80 -30.04
C ARG A 415 -13.48 0.39 -30.97
N THR A 416 -14.21 -0.66 -30.63
CA THR A 416 -15.37 -1.11 -31.44
C THR A 416 -16.48 -0.06 -31.39
N LEU A 417 -16.75 0.51 -30.21
CA LEU A 417 -17.74 1.58 -30.05
C LEU A 417 -17.38 2.85 -30.81
N GLU A 418 -16.10 3.18 -30.94
CA GLU A 418 -15.67 4.36 -31.70
C GLU A 418 -15.82 4.19 -33.22
N ILE A 419 -15.70 2.95 -33.72
CA ILE A 419 -15.84 2.64 -35.14
C ILE A 419 -17.32 2.57 -35.57
N THR A 420 -18.24 2.43 -34.62
CA THR A 420 -19.69 2.28 -34.87
C THR A 420 -20.39 3.62 -34.74
#